data_AF-A0A7J3DNX4-F1
#
_entry.id   AF-A0A7J3DNX4-F1
#
_cell.length_a   1.000
_cell.length_b   1.000
_cell.length_c   1.000
_cell.angle_alpha   90.00
_cell.angle_beta   90.00
_cell.angle_gamma   90.00
#
_symmetry.space_group_name_H-M   'P 1'
#
loop_
_entity.id
_entity.type
_entity.pdbx_description
1 polymer ?
#
loop_
_entity_poly.entity_id
_entity_poly.type
_entity_poly.pdbx_seq_one_letter_code
_entity_poly.pdbx_strand_id
1 'polypeptide(L)'
;FLYVKLFLVIIVIVFIFWGIGSFTSERKNLVAKVNGIPITLKEFQEYYNFQISRLKQTFGELSSKDLAALKLKEQVLEELIKLKLLEDQAEKLKIKITPVEVTYAISQIPSFQENGKFSPTKY
;
A
#
# COMPACT_ATOMS: atom_id res chain seq x y z
N PHE A 1 28.17 -0.23 -41.23
CA PHE A 1 26.74 -0.21 -40.83
C PHE A 1 26.23 -1.53 -40.25
N LEU A 2 26.55 -2.71 -40.83
CA LEU A 2 26.03 -4.00 -40.34
C LEU A 2 26.51 -4.37 -38.93
N TYR A 3 27.78 -4.10 -38.59
CA TYR A 3 28.34 -4.39 -37.27
C TYR A 3 27.64 -3.63 -36.14
N VAL A 4 27.30 -2.35 -36.36
CA VAL A 4 26.59 -1.52 -35.37
C VAL A 4 25.20 -2.09 -35.07
N LYS A 5 24.49 -2.59 -36.09
CA LYS A 5 23.18 -3.24 -35.90
C LYS A 5 23.30 -4.53 -35.08
N LEU A 6 24.34 -5.33 -35.32
CA LEU A 6 24.57 -6.57 -34.58
C LEU A 6 24.85 -6.31 -33.09
N PHE A 7 25.68 -5.31 -32.79
CA PHE A 7 25.94 -4.89 -31.41
C PHE A 7 24.68 -4.34 -30.72
N LEU A 8 23.85 -3.57 -31.43
CA LEU A 8 22.60 -3.01 -30.88
C LEU A 8 21.61 -4.13 -30.49
N VAL A 9 21.46 -5.17 -31.31
CA VAL A 9 20.61 -6.32 -31.00
C VAL A 9 21.11 -7.07 -29.76
N ILE A 10 22.43 -7.27 -29.64
CA ILE A 10 23.02 -7.94 -28.46
C ILE A 10 22.77 -7.13 -27.18
N ILE A 11 22.93 -5.81 -27.23
CA ILE A 11 22.69 -4.92 -26.08
C ILE A 11 21.22 -4.99 -25.65
N VAL A 12 20.28 -4.96 -26.59
CA VAL A 12 18.83 -5.08 -26.28
C VAL A 12 18.53 -6.41 -25.60
N ILE A 13 19.13 -7.52 -26.03
CA ILE A 13 18.96 -8.83 -25.39
C ILE A 13 19.48 -8.79 -23.95
N VAL A 14 20.63 -8.18 -23.69
CA VAL A 14 21.15 -8.02 -22.31
C VAL A 14 20.20 -7.20 -21.43
N PHE A 15 19.60 -6.13 -21.96
CA PHE A 15 18.58 -5.35 -21.24
C PHE A 15 17.29 -6.13 -20.99
N ILE A 16 16.92 -7.09 -21.84
CA ILE A 16 15.80 -8.00 -21.59
C ILE A 16 16.17 -8.96 -20.44
N PHE A 17 17.38 -9.54 -20.44
CA PHE A 17 17.81 -10.43 -19.36
C PHE A 17 18.04 -9.70 -18.02
N TRP A 18 18.42 -8.42 -18.03
CA TRP A 18 18.74 -7.65 -16.82
C TRP A 18 17.61 -6.73 -16.34
N GLY A 19 16.82 -6.16 -17.26
CA GLY A 19 15.94 -5.01 -17.01
C GLY A 19 14.46 -5.31 -16.80
N ILE A 20 13.94 -6.47 -17.23
CA ILE A 20 12.54 -6.86 -16.95
C ILE A 20 12.39 -7.88 -15.82
N GLY A 21 13.50 -8.37 -15.25
CA GLY A 21 13.53 -9.46 -14.27
C GLY A 21 13.85 -9.08 -12.82
N SER A 22 14.16 -7.82 -12.52
CA SER A 22 14.60 -7.39 -11.17
C SER A 22 13.47 -7.24 -10.14
N PHE A 23 12.29 -7.79 -10.39
CA PHE A 23 11.21 -7.95 -9.39
C PHE A 23 11.45 -9.13 -8.42
N THR A 24 12.64 -9.74 -8.42
CA THR A 24 12.97 -10.83 -7.48
C THR A 24 13.28 -10.33 -6.07
N SER A 25 13.54 -9.03 -5.88
CA SER A 25 13.70 -8.44 -4.55
C SER A 25 12.37 -8.30 -3.80
N GLU A 26 11.22 -8.23 -4.49
CA GLU A 26 9.90 -8.23 -3.85
C GLU A 26 9.56 -9.58 -3.20
N ARG A 27 10.04 -10.70 -3.76
CA ARG A 27 9.73 -12.04 -3.22
C ARG A 27 10.37 -12.37 -1.87
N LYS A 28 11.44 -11.67 -1.47
CA LYS A 28 12.09 -11.90 -0.17
C LYS A 28 11.41 -11.18 0.99
N ASN A 29 10.48 -10.26 0.72
CA ASN A 29 9.82 -9.43 1.72
C ASN A 29 8.28 -9.61 1.66
N LEU A 30 7.80 -10.85 1.60
CA LEU A 30 6.36 -11.16 1.61
C LEU A 30 5.95 -11.73 2.96
N VAL A 31 4.87 -11.20 3.53
CA VAL A 31 4.28 -11.68 4.79
C VAL A 31 3.14 -12.65 4.50
N ALA A 32 2.30 -12.33 3.53
CA ALA A 32 1.17 -13.17 3.11
C ALA A 32 0.79 -12.87 1.66
N LYS A 33 -0.09 -13.71 1.10
CA LYS A 33 -0.67 -13.51 -0.24
C LYS A 33 -2.16 -13.83 -0.19
N VAL A 34 -2.99 -12.90 -0.66
CA VAL A 34 -4.46 -13.00 -0.63
C VAL A 34 -4.96 -12.98 -2.08
N ASN A 35 -5.59 -14.06 -2.55
CA ASN A 35 -6.14 -14.18 -3.91
C ASN A 35 -5.18 -13.83 -5.08
N GLY A 36 -3.87 -13.88 -4.87
CA GLY A 36 -2.92 -13.42 -5.91
C GLY A 36 -2.19 -12.14 -5.54
N ILE A 37 -2.74 -11.35 -4.62
CA ILE A 37 -2.22 -10.04 -4.21
C ILE A 37 -1.22 -10.23 -3.05
N PRO A 38 0.04 -9.81 -3.21
CA PRO A 38 1.04 -9.89 -2.15
C PRO A 38 0.79 -8.85 -1.07
N ILE A 39 0.94 -9.23 0.20
CA ILE A 39 1.12 -8.32 1.33
C ILE A 39 2.61 -8.29 1.65
N THR A 40 3.24 -7.14 1.45
CA THR A 40 4.69 -7.00 1.66
C THR A 40 5.01 -6.78 3.14
N LEU A 41 6.23 -7.12 3.54
CA LEU A 41 6.74 -6.87 4.88
C LEU A 41 6.78 -5.37 5.20
N LYS A 42 7.10 -4.55 4.19
CA LYS A 42 7.10 -3.09 4.32
C LYS A 42 5.70 -2.58 4.63
N GLU A 43 4.71 -2.98 3.84
CA GLU A 43 3.30 -2.61 4.04
C GLU A 43 2.79 -3.05 5.41
N PHE A 44 3.09 -4.29 5.81
CA PHE A 44 2.75 -4.78 7.15
C PHE A 44 3.38 -3.94 8.26
N GLN A 45 4.67 -3.60 8.15
CA GLN A 45 5.37 -2.80 9.15
C GLN A 45 4.84 -1.36 9.23
N GLU A 46 4.57 -0.72 8.09
CA GLU A 46 3.98 0.61 8.02
C GLU A 46 2.63 0.64 8.72
N TYR A 47 1.76 -0.33 8.41
CA TYR A 47 0.43 -0.42 9.01
C TYR A 47 0.48 -0.78 10.50
N TYR A 48 1.38 -1.68 10.88
CA TYR A 48 1.62 -2.05 12.28
C TYR A 48 2.08 -0.85 13.12
N ASN A 49 3.03 -0.07 12.60
CA ASN A 49 3.51 1.13 13.27
C ASN A 49 2.42 2.20 13.37
N PHE A 50 1.61 2.37 12.32
CA PHE A 50 0.46 3.28 12.35
C PHE A 50 -0.54 2.89 13.46
N GLN A 51 -0.88 1.61 13.57
CA GLN A 51 -1.79 1.14 14.62
C GLN A 51 -1.20 1.31 16.03
N ILE A 52 0.11 1.07 16.20
CA ILE A 52 0.80 1.40 17.46
C ILE A 52 0.67 2.89 17.78
N SER A 53 0.95 3.77 16.81
CA SER A 53 0.84 5.23 17.02
C SER A 53 -0.56 5.65 17.44
N ARG A 54 -1.60 5.06 16.84
CA ARG A 54 -3.01 5.30 17.22
C ARG A 54 -3.33 4.83 18.63
N LEU A 55 -2.88 3.63 18.99
CA LEU A 55 -3.05 3.10 20.34
C LEU A 55 -2.29 3.94 21.37
N LYS A 56 -1.09 4.42 21.02
CA LYS A 56 -0.30 5.31 21.87
C LYS A 56 -1.01 6.65 22.15
N GLN A 57 -1.71 7.20 21.17
CA GLN A 57 -2.50 8.42 21.35
C GLN A 57 -3.68 8.23 22.31
N THR A 58 -4.24 7.01 22.39
CA THR A 58 -5.44 6.73 23.20
C THR A 58 -5.08 6.23 24.61
N PHE A 59 -4.08 5.35 24.72
CA PHE A 59 -3.73 4.64 25.95
C PHE A 59 -2.37 5.05 26.54
N GLY A 60 -1.60 5.91 25.86
CA GLY A 60 -0.24 6.27 26.25
C GLY A 60 0.81 5.25 25.80
N GLU A 61 1.99 5.28 26.41
CA GLU A 61 3.07 4.33 26.08
C GLU A 61 2.66 2.88 26.41
N LEU A 62 2.64 2.02 25.39
CA LEU A 62 2.35 0.59 25.50
C LEU A 62 3.62 -0.24 25.40
N SER A 63 3.80 -1.21 26.29
CA SER A 63 4.95 -2.11 26.24
C SER A 63 4.76 -3.18 25.15
N SER A 64 5.86 -3.81 24.72
CA SER A 64 5.81 -4.92 23.76
C SER A 64 4.96 -6.10 24.27
N LYS A 65 4.86 -6.28 25.60
CA LYS A 65 4.04 -7.32 26.22
C LYS A 65 2.54 -7.03 26.10
N ASP A 66 2.17 -5.76 26.23
CA ASP A 66 0.77 -5.32 26.10
C ASP A 66 0.30 -5.48 24.64
N LEU A 67 1.14 -5.10 23.67
CA LEU A 67 0.86 -5.28 22.25
C LEU A 67 0.72 -6.76 21.85
N ALA A 68 1.51 -7.65 22.47
CA ALA A 68 1.40 -9.08 22.27
C ALA A 68 0.14 -9.68 22.92
N ALA A 69 -0.23 -9.22 24.12
CA ALA A 69 -1.47 -9.63 24.79
C ALA A 69 -2.71 -9.22 23.99
N LEU A 70 -2.66 -8.06 23.33
CA LEU A 70 -3.69 -7.57 22.42
C LEU A 70 -3.72 -8.28 21.07
N LYS A 71 -2.76 -9.17 20.78
CA LYS A 71 -2.61 -9.83 19.46
C LYS A 71 -2.60 -8.83 18.31
N LEU A 72 -1.92 -7.70 18.51
CA LEU A 72 -1.95 -6.59 17.57
C LEU A 72 -1.41 -6.99 16.18
N LYS A 73 -0.43 -7.89 16.13
CA LYS A 73 0.13 -8.37 14.86
C LYS A 73 -0.91 -9.15 14.06
N GLU A 74 -1.67 -10.03 14.72
CA GLU A 74 -2.75 -10.78 14.08
C GLU A 74 -3.89 -9.85 13.61
N GLN A 75 -4.27 -8.87 14.43
CA GLN A 75 -5.29 -7.88 14.06
C GLN A 75 -4.89 -7.08 12.82
N VAL A 76 -3.64 -6.60 12.76
CA VAL A 76 -3.11 -5.87 11.60
C VAL A 76 -3.10 -6.74 10.36
N LEU A 77 -2.68 -8.01 10.48
CA LEU A 77 -2.68 -8.92 9.35
C LEU A 77 -4.11 -9.16 8.83
N GLU A 78 -5.07 -9.38 9.72
CA GLU A 78 -6.48 -9.60 9.37
C GLU A 78 -7.08 -8.37 8.68
N GLU A 79 -6.77 -7.17 9.16
CA GLU A 79 -7.22 -5.91 8.56
C GLU A 79 -6.65 -5.71 7.15
N LEU A 80 -5.35 -5.98 6.96
CA LEU A 80 -4.72 -5.96 5.63
C LEU A 80 -5.34 -6.99 4.69
N ILE A 81 -5.64 -8.20 5.17
CA ILE A 81 -6.33 -9.22 4.37
C ILE A 81 -7.70 -8.72 3.93
N LYS A 82 -8.50 -8.14 4.84
CA LYS A 82 -9.81 -7.57 4.53
C LYS A 82 -9.73 -6.46 3.49
N LEU A 83 -8.77 -5.55 3.62
CA LEU A 83 -8.54 -4.47 2.66
C LEU A 83 -8.22 -5.02 1.27
N LYS A 84 -7.31 -6.00 1.17
CA LYS A 84 -6.98 -6.63 -0.13
C LYS A 84 -8.17 -7.35 -0.76
N LEU A 85 -9.03 -7.98 0.05
CA LEU A 85 -10.26 -8.60 -0.44
C LEU A 85 -11.25 -7.57 -0.98
N LEU A 86 -11.37 -6.41 -0.34
CA LEU A 86 -12.21 -5.31 -0.82
C LEU A 86 -11.66 -4.72 -2.13
N GLU A 87 -10.34 -4.52 -2.23
CA GLU A 87 -9.67 -4.06 -3.45
C GLU A 87 -9.90 -5.04 -4.62
N ASP A 88 -9.69 -6.34 -4.39
CA ASP A 88 -9.93 -7.40 -5.39
C ASP A 88 -11.38 -7.42 -5.87
N GLN A 89 -12.34 -7.24 -4.96
CA GLN A 89 -13.76 -7.17 -5.32
C GLN A 89 -14.10 -5.89 -6.10
N ALA A 90 -13.57 -4.73 -5.70
CA ALA A 90 -13.79 -3.47 -6.39
C ALA A 90 -13.24 -3.52 -7.84
N GLU A 91 -12.06 -4.14 -8.02
CA GLU A 91 -11.47 -4.36 -9.35
C GLU A 91 -12.34 -5.28 -10.21
N LYS A 92 -12.83 -6.40 -9.65
CA LYS A 92 -13.76 -7.32 -10.33
C LYS A 92 -15.05 -6.64 -10.75
N LEU A 93 -15.57 -5.74 -9.92
CA LEU A 93 -16.77 -4.95 -10.20
C LEU A 93 -16.49 -3.75 -11.13
N LYS A 94 -15.23 -3.54 -11.56
CA LYS A 94 -14.79 -2.41 -12.38
C LYS A 94 -15.13 -1.05 -11.78
N ILE A 95 -15.22 -0.97 -10.45
CA ILE A 95 -15.45 0.29 -9.75
C ILE A 95 -14.15 1.07 -9.83
N LYS A 96 -14.12 2.10 -10.67
CA LYS A 96 -13.01 3.06 -10.75
C LYS A 96 -13.47 4.37 -10.18
N ILE A 97 -12.79 4.81 -9.12
CA ILE A 97 -13.03 6.11 -8.50
C ILE A 97 -12.12 7.12 -9.20
N THR A 98 -12.69 8.21 -9.70
CA THR A 98 -11.94 9.29 -10.33
C THR A 98 -11.37 10.26 -9.29
N PRO A 99 -10.25 10.96 -9.58
CA PRO A 99 -9.69 11.95 -8.66
C PRO A 99 -10.71 13.02 -8.24
N VAL A 100 -11.59 13.42 -9.16
CA VAL A 100 -12.64 14.43 -8.92
C VAL A 100 -13.64 13.95 -7.87
N GLU A 101 -14.05 12.68 -7.92
CA GLU A 101 -14.97 12.09 -6.93
C GLU A 101 -14.33 11.99 -5.55
N VAL A 102 -13.04 11.67 -5.46
CA VAL A 102 -12.29 11.67 -4.19
C VAL A 102 -12.23 13.09 -3.60
N THR A 103 -11.86 14.09 -4.40
CA THR A 103 -11.80 15.48 -3.95
C THR A 103 -13.18 15.97 -3.51
N TYR A 104 -14.23 15.62 -4.25
CA TYR A 104 -15.61 15.93 -3.87
C TYR A 104 -15.95 15.28 -2.53
N ALA A 105 -15.70 13.99 -2.33
CA ALA A 105 -15.99 13.30 -1.09
C ALA A 105 -15.24 13.91 0.12
N ILE A 106 -13.94 14.24 -0.03
CA ILE A 106 -13.15 14.89 1.03
C ILE A 106 -13.72 16.27 1.36
N SER A 107 -14.16 17.04 0.35
CA SER A 107 -14.75 18.36 0.57
C SER A 107 -16.03 18.32 1.42
N GLN A 108 -16.72 17.19 1.48
CA GLN A 108 -17.95 16.99 2.27
C GLN A 108 -17.66 16.65 3.74
N ILE A 109 -16.40 16.37 4.12
CA ILE A 109 -16.04 16.03 5.50
C ILE A 109 -15.96 17.33 6.33
N PRO A 110 -16.76 17.47 7.40
CA PRO A 110 -16.83 18.72 8.19
C PRO A 110 -15.48 19.17 8.77
N SER A 111 -14.61 18.22 9.12
CA SER A 111 -13.27 18.49 9.66
C SER A 111 -12.33 19.22 8.68
N PHE A 112 -12.55 19.05 7.37
CA PHE A 112 -11.80 19.71 6.31
C PHE A 112 -12.50 20.98 5.79
N GLN A 113 -13.55 21.42 6.47
CA GLN A 113 -14.29 22.63 6.13
C GLN A 113 -13.93 23.78 7.09
N GLU A 114 -13.98 25.00 6.56
CA GLU A 114 -13.92 26.25 7.29
C GLU A 114 -15.06 27.14 6.80
N ASN A 115 -15.98 27.50 7.70
CA ASN A 115 -17.20 28.23 7.36
C ASN A 115 -18.04 27.56 6.25
N GLY A 116 -18.11 26.23 6.23
CA GLY A 116 -18.89 25.45 5.26
C GLY A 116 -18.26 25.36 3.86
N LYS A 117 -17.02 25.81 3.68
CA LYS A 117 -16.24 25.65 2.44
C LYS A 117 -15.00 24.82 2.72
N PHE A 118 -14.58 24.01 1.76
CA PHE A 118 -13.34 23.24 1.87
C PHE A 118 -12.15 24.19 2.03
N SER A 119 -11.30 23.93 3.03
CA SER A 119 -10.12 24.74 3.35
C SER A 119 -8.84 23.91 3.13
N PRO A 120 -8.03 24.21 2.10
CA PRO A 120 -6.80 23.46 1.80
C PRO A 120 -5.74 23.53 2.91
N THR A 121 -5.84 24.51 3.81
CA THR A 121 -4.95 24.66 4.98
C THR A 121 -5.29 23.70 6.12
N LYS A 122 -6.46 23.05 6.09
CA LYS A 122 -6.87 22.00 7.05
C LYS A 122 -6.64 20.58 6.51
N TYR A 123 -6.21 20.44 5.25
CA TYR A 123 -5.81 19.19 4.61
C TYR A 123 -4.36 18.86 4.95
#